data_AF-A0A453BWN6-F1
#
_entry.id   AF-A0A453BWN6-F1
#
_cell.length_a   1.000
_cell.length_b   1.000
_cell.length_c   1.000
_cell.angle_alpha   90.00
_cell.angle_beta   90.00
_cell.angle_gamma   90.00
#
_symmetry.space_group_name_H-M   'P 1'
#
loop_
_entity.id
_entity.type
_entity.pdbx_description
1 polymer ?
#
loop_
_entity_poly.entity_id
_entity_poly.type
_entity_poly.pdbx_seq_one_letter_code
_entity_poly.pdbx_strand_id
1 'polypeptide(L)'
;MLLSKNRQLAMAFNWESHKHNWWSNLEGRVADIAKSGFTSVWLPPPTQSLSPEGYLPQNLYSLDSCYGSLQQLNSLIQNMNDHNIRAMADVVINHRVGTTKGSTGMYNRYDGIPISWDEHAVTSCSGGKV
;
A
#
# COMPACT_ATOMS: atom_id res chain seq x y z
N MET A 1 -35.24 -2.05 17.03
CA MET A 1 -33.95 -1.56 17.57
C MET A 1 -32.84 -2.31 16.85
N LEU A 2 -32.23 -1.68 15.83
CA LEU A 2 -31.05 -2.24 15.16
C LEU A 2 -29.85 -1.98 16.07
N LEU A 3 -29.41 -3.00 16.81
CA LEU A 3 -28.13 -2.93 17.52
C LEU A 3 -27.03 -2.68 16.49
N SER A 4 -26.31 -1.57 16.60
CA SER A 4 -25.16 -1.32 15.73
C SER A 4 -24.13 -2.43 15.99
N LYS A 5 -23.76 -3.20 14.96
CA LYS A 5 -22.66 -4.17 15.09
C LYS A 5 -21.40 -3.44 15.56
N ASN A 6 -20.77 -3.94 16.62
CA ASN A 6 -19.48 -3.44 17.09
C ASN A 6 -18.45 -3.58 15.95
N ARG A 7 -17.79 -2.48 15.60
CA ARG A 7 -16.73 -2.50 14.58
C ARG A 7 -15.42 -2.96 15.22
N GLN A 8 -14.84 -4.02 14.67
CA GLN A 8 -13.55 -4.56 15.08
C GLN A 8 -12.58 -4.51 13.91
N LEU A 9 -11.40 -3.98 14.15
CA LEU A 9 -10.33 -3.82 13.16
C LEU A 9 -9.20 -4.82 13.44
N ALA A 10 -8.74 -5.51 12.39
CA ALA A 10 -7.50 -6.27 12.42
C ALA A 10 -6.43 -5.57 11.56
N MET A 11 -5.23 -5.39 12.11
CA MET A 11 -4.03 -5.11 11.31
C MET A 11 -3.57 -6.43 10.69
N ALA A 12 -3.75 -6.60 9.38
CA ALA A 12 -3.53 -7.88 8.71
C ALA A 12 -2.18 -7.92 7.99
N PHE A 13 -1.13 -7.42 8.64
CA PHE A 13 0.24 -7.53 8.18
C PHE A 13 1.19 -7.39 9.37
N ASN A 14 2.45 -7.74 9.14
CA ASN A 14 3.56 -7.42 10.01
C ASN A 14 4.74 -6.96 9.15
N TRP A 15 5.87 -6.66 9.79
CA TRP A 15 7.06 -6.16 9.09
C TRP A 15 7.61 -7.12 8.02
N GLU A 16 7.40 -8.43 8.20
CA GLU A 16 7.93 -9.49 7.35
C GLU A 16 6.95 -9.91 6.25
N SER A 17 5.71 -9.39 6.26
CA SER A 17 4.66 -9.76 5.29
C SER A 17 5.08 -9.56 3.83
N HIS A 18 5.94 -8.58 3.55
CA HIS A 18 6.46 -8.28 2.20
C HIS A 18 7.35 -9.38 1.62
N LYS A 19 7.83 -10.33 2.44
CA LYS A 19 8.68 -11.45 2.01
C LYS A 19 7.88 -12.61 1.43
N HIS A 20 6.57 -12.46 1.36
CA HIS A 20 5.64 -13.50 0.93
C HIS A 20 4.65 -12.93 -0.09
N ASN A 21 3.99 -13.81 -0.84
CA ASN A 21 2.81 -13.46 -1.63
C ASN A 21 1.62 -13.16 -0.70
N TRP A 22 1.64 -11.97 -0.09
CA TRP A 22 0.80 -11.61 1.05
C TRP A 22 -0.67 -11.52 0.69
N TRP A 23 -1.01 -11.03 -0.50
CA TRP A 23 -2.41 -10.98 -0.96
C TRP A 23 -3.03 -12.38 -1.01
N SER A 24 -2.33 -13.36 -1.59
CA SER A 24 -2.81 -14.75 -1.59
C SER A 24 -2.86 -15.38 -0.20
N ASN A 25 -1.91 -15.04 0.69
CA ASN A 25 -1.94 -15.51 2.08
C ASN A 25 -3.15 -14.97 2.86
N LEU A 26 -3.50 -13.69 2.67
CA LEU A 26 -4.68 -13.09 3.29
C LEU A 26 -5.98 -13.62 2.70
N GLU A 27 -6.01 -13.87 1.39
CA GLU A 27 -7.18 -14.40 0.68
C GLU A 27 -7.67 -15.71 1.30
N GLY A 28 -6.75 -16.62 1.60
CA GLY A 28 -7.04 -17.89 2.28
C GLY A 28 -7.51 -17.76 3.73
N ARG A 29 -7.52 -16.55 4.32
CA ARG A 29 -7.86 -16.31 5.74
C ARG A 29 -9.11 -15.44 5.92
N VAL A 30 -9.65 -14.86 4.85
CA VAL A 30 -10.79 -13.92 4.92
C VAL A 30 -11.99 -14.53 5.66
N ALA A 31 -12.34 -15.77 5.36
CA ALA A 31 -13.46 -16.46 6.02
C ALA A 31 -13.24 -16.62 7.53
N ASP A 32 -12.01 -16.92 7.95
CA ASP A 32 -11.69 -17.09 9.36
C ASP A 32 -11.65 -15.75 10.10
N ILE A 33 -11.13 -14.70 9.47
CA ILE A 33 -11.18 -13.32 9.99
C ILE A 33 -12.64 -12.90 10.24
N ALA A 34 -13.55 -13.21 9.29
CA ALA A 34 -14.97 -12.89 9.42
C ALA A 34 -15.62 -13.69 10.57
N LYS A 35 -15.33 -15.00 10.69
CA LYS A 35 -15.80 -15.86 11.78
C LYS A 35 -15.30 -15.39 13.14
N SER A 36 -14.10 -14.83 13.22
CA SER A 36 -13.55 -14.23 14.44
C SER A 36 -14.23 -12.91 14.85
N GLY A 37 -15.14 -12.37 14.03
CA GLY A 37 -15.93 -11.18 14.35
C GLY A 37 -15.29 -9.86 13.93
N PHE A 38 -14.18 -9.89 13.19
CA PHE A 38 -13.62 -8.68 12.59
C PHE A 38 -14.51 -8.17 11.47
N THR A 39 -14.68 -6.85 11.42
CA THR A 39 -15.52 -6.16 10.42
C THR A 39 -14.69 -5.34 9.45
N SER A 40 -13.42 -5.12 9.76
CA SER A 40 -12.50 -4.33 8.95
C SER A 40 -11.09 -4.88 9.06
N VAL A 41 -10.36 -4.77 7.96
CA VAL A 41 -8.97 -5.24 7.85
C VAL A 41 -8.12 -4.11 7.30
N TRP A 42 -7.10 -3.70 8.05
CA TRP A 42 -6.07 -2.77 7.59
C TRP A 42 -4.99 -3.55 6.84
N LEU A 43 -4.87 -3.23 5.56
CA LEU A 43 -3.89 -3.76 4.62
C LEU A 43 -2.63 -2.89 4.63
N PRO A 44 -1.44 -3.47 4.39
CA PRO A 44 -0.22 -2.69 4.24
C PRO A 44 -0.28 -1.79 3.00
N PRO A 45 0.64 -0.81 2.85
CA PRO A 45 0.65 0.08 1.69
C PRO A 45 0.73 -0.72 0.39
N PRO A 46 -0.29 -0.65 -0.50
CA PRO A 46 -0.35 -1.49 -1.70
C PRO A 46 0.48 -0.94 -2.86
N THR A 47 1.01 0.27 -2.71
CA THR A 47 1.68 1.02 -3.76
C THR A 47 3.08 0.48 -4.04
N GLN A 48 3.51 0.55 -5.30
CA GLN A 48 4.90 0.35 -5.68
C GLN A 48 5.82 1.30 -4.90
N SER A 49 6.82 0.72 -4.24
CA SER A 49 7.67 1.40 -3.26
C SER A 49 9.13 0.99 -3.42
N LEU A 50 10.05 1.88 -3.03
CA LEU A 50 11.47 1.58 -2.94
C LEU A 50 11.77 0.63 -1.77
N SER A 51 11.11 0.83 -0.62
CA SER A 51 11.17 -0.10 0.49
C SER A 51 10.12 -1.20 0.29
N PRO A 52 10.46 -2.47 0.51
CA PRO A 52 9.52 -3.55 0.26
C PRO A 52 8.31 -3.54 1.21
N GLU A 53 8.41 -2.89 2.37
CA GLU A 53 7.31 -2.69 3.31
C GLU A 53 6.27 -1.65 2.85
N GLY A 54 6.51 -0.95 1.73
CA GLY A 54 5.56 -0.02 1.14
C GLY A 54 5.64 1.44 1.61
N TYR A 55 6.44 1.73 2.64
CA TYR A 55 6.54 3.06 3.25
C TYR A 55 7.47 4.06 2.54
N LEU A 56 8.12 3.70 1.42
CA LEU A 56 8.86 4.64 0.57
C LEU A 56 8.25 4.69 -0.85
N PRO A 57 7.01 5.19 -0.99
CA PRO A 57 6.24 5.08 -2.23
C PRO A 57 6.92 5.83 -3.38
N GLN A 58 6.91 5.22 -4.56
CA GLN A 58 7.49 5.76 -5.79
C GLN A 58 6.41 6.07 -6.84
N ASN A 59 5.56 5.11 -7.20
CA ASN A 59 4.44 5.32 -8.14
C ASN A 59 3.08 5.08 -7.48
N LEU A 60 2.40 6.15 -7.02
CA LEU A 60 1.09 6.09 -6.37
C LEU A 60 -0.02 5.43 -7.19
N TYR A 61 0.13 5.36 -8.51
CA TYR A 61 -0.84 4.73 -9.42
C TYR A 61 -0.53 3.27 -9.74
N SER A 62 0.64 2.77 -9.35
CA SER A 62 0.96 1.34 -9.46
C SER A 62 0.69 0.66 -8.13
N LEU A 63 -0.24 -0.30 -8.15
CA LEU A 63 -0.60 -1.13 -6.99
C LEU A 63 -0.03 -2.55 -7.11
N ASP A 64 1.01 -2.71 -7.93
CA ASP A 64 1.84 -3.89 -7.97
C ASP A 64 3.00 -3.66 -6.97
N SER A 65 3.02 -4.42 -5.88
CA SER A 65 3.95 -4.23 -4.77
C SER A 65 4.59 -5.54 -4.33
N CYS A 66 5.46 -5.48 -3.32
CA CYS A 66 6.05 -6.69 -2.72
C CYS A 66 5.01 -7.61 -2.06
N TYR A 67 3.79 -7.13 -1.82
CA TYR A 67 2.70 -7.95 -1.28
C TYR A 67 1.96 -8.77 -2.34
N GLY A 68 2.11 -8.43 -3.63
CA GLY A 68 1.47 -9.07 -4.78
C GLY A 68 0.96 -8.07 -5.82
N SER A 69 0.33 -8.58 -6.87
CA SER A 69 -0.17 -7.78 -8.00
C SER A 69 -1.51 -7.09 -7.70
N LEU A 70 -1.84 -6.08 -8.52
CA LEU A 70 -3.15 -5.42 -8.51
C LEU A 70 -4.30 -6.42 -8.69
N GLN A 71 -4.12 -7.44 -9.53
CA GLN A 71 -5.15 -8.48 -9.73
C GLN A 71 -5.40 -9.26 -8.43
N GLN A 72 -4.34 -9.65 -7.73
CA GLN A 72 -4.47 -10.37 -6.45
C GLN A 72 -5.09 -9.48 -5.37
N LEU A 73 -4.74 -8.19 -5.33
CA LEU A 73 -5.36 -7.22 -4.42
C LEU A 73 -6.86 -7.06 -4.70
N ASN A 74 -7.26 -6.98 -5.98
CA ASN A 74 -8.67 -6.91 -6.36
C ASN A 74 -9.45 -8.16 -5.96
N SER A 75 -8.88 -9.35 -6.19
CA SER A 75 -9.46 -10.62 -5.72
C SER A 75 -9.65 -10.61 -4.20
N LEU A 76 -8.63 -10.18 -3.46
CA LEU A 76 -8.68 -10.07 -2.00
C LEU A 76 -9.80 -9.15 -1.52
N ILE A 77 -9.90 -7.95 -2.11
CA ILE A 77 -10.94 -6.98 -1.76
C ILE A 77 -12.33 -7.54 -2.09
N GLN A 78 -12.49 -8.22 -3.22
CA GLN A 78 -13.76 -8.85 -3.58
C GLN A 78 -14.17 -9.92 -2.55
N ASN A 79 -13.27 -10.82 -2.20
CA ASN A 79 -13.53 -11.86 -1.22
C ASN A 79 -13.83 -11.27 0.18
N MET A 80 -13.12 -10.21 0.58
CA MET A 80 -13.43 -9.46 1.81
C MET A 80 -14.86 -8.90 1.77
N ASN A 81 -15.27 -8.29 0.65
CA ASN A 81 -16.63 -7.77 0.49
C ASN A 81 -17.69 -8.86 0.58
N ASP A 82 -17.46 -10.01 -0.05
CA ASP A 82 -18.36 -11.18 0.00
C ASP A 82 -18.53 -11.71 1.44
N HIS A 83 -17.51 -11.53 2.29
CA HIS A 83 -17.52 -11.88 3.71
C HIS A 83 -17.90 -10.71 4.64
N ASN A 84 -18.40 -9.59 4.10
CA ASN A 84 -18.76 -8.38 4.85
C ASN A 84 -17.60 -7.76 5.66
N ILE A 85 -16.37 -7.92 5.18
CA ILE A 85 -15.16 -7.29 5.72
C ILE A 85 -14.84 -6.04 4.91
N ARG A 86 -14.65 -4.91 5.58
CA ARG A 86 -14.16 -3.68 4.94
C ARG A 86 -12.63 -3.69 4.85
N ALA A 87 -12.09 -3.64 3.64
CA ALA A 87 -10.67 -3.35 3.43
C ALA A 87 -10.36 -1.88 3.77
N MET A 88 -9.29 -1.63 4.51
CA MET A 88 -8.76 -0.31 4.84
C MET A 88 -7.36 -0.18 4.27
N ALA A 89 -7.14 0.85 3.44
CA ALA A 89 -5.84 1.13 2.85
C ALA A 89 -4.94 1.89 3.82
N ASP A 90 -3.65 1.51 3.84
CA ASP A 90 -2.59 2.36 4.35
C ASP A 90 -2.19 3.40 3.30
N VAL A 91 -2.35 4.69 3.63
CA VAL A 91 -2.15 5.80 2.71
C VAL A 91 -0.92 6.59 3.14
N VAL A 92 0.21 6.30 2.50
CA VAL A 92 1.50 6.96 2.77
C VAL A 92 1.66 8.16 1.83
N ILE A 93 1.28 9.35 2.30
CA ILE A 93 1.29 10.60 1.51
C ILE A 93 2.15 11.71 2.12
N ASN A 94 2.76 11.46 3.28
CA ASN A 94 3.64 12.42 3.94
C ASN A 94 4.92 12.71 3.13
N HIS A 95 5.44 11.70 2.43
CA HIS A 95 6.65 11.80 1.62
C HIS A 95 6.55 10.87 0.41
N ARG A 96 7.50 11.04 -0.52
CA ARG A 96 7.63 10.22 -1.72
C ARG A 96 9.09 10.13 -2.15
N VAL A 97 9.45 9.04 -2.80
CA VAL A 97 10.80 8.82 -3.33
C VAL A 97 10.77 8.80 -4.86
N GLY A 98 11.81 9.34 -5.51
CA GLY A 98 11.95 9.29 -6.96
C GLY A 98 12.06 7.86 -7.48
N THR A 99 11.62 7.62 -8.71
CA THR A 99 11.76 6.33 -9.41
C THR A 99 13.17 6.09 -9.93
N THR A 100 13.91 7.16 -10.21
CA THR A 100 15.28 7.11 -10.73
C THR A 100 16.21 8.04 -9.93
N LYS A 101 17.52 7.82 -10.10
CA LYS A 101 18.54 8.65 -9.45
C LYS A 101 18.82 9.91 -10.29
N GLY A 102 18.85 11.06 -9.62
CA GLY A 102 19.31 12.32 -10.22
C GLY A 102 20.83 12.42 -10.30
N SER A 103 21.32 13.58 -10.69
CA SER A 103 22.76 13.89 -10.84
C SER A 103 23.57 13.71 -9.54
N THR A 104 22.92 13.84 -8.39
CA THR A 104 23.52 13.64 -7.05
C THR A 104 23.49 12.19 -6.57
N GLY A 105 22.97 11.25 -7.36
CA GLY A 105 22.87 9.83 -7.00
C GLY A 105 21.69 9.50 -6.06
N MET A 106 20.92 10.50 -5.64
CA MET A 106 19.73 10.33 -4.81
C MET A 106 18.50 9.99 -5.66
N TYR A 107 17.56 9.22 -5.11
CA TYR A 107 16.27 8.94 -5.77
C TYR A 107 15.34 10.17 -5.68
N ASN A 108 15.58 11.15 -6.54
CA ASN A 108 14.85 12.43 -6.59
C ASN A 108 14.31 12.77 -7.99
N ARG A 109 14.38 11.84 -8.95
CA ARG A 109 13.75 11.98 -10.27
C ARG A 109 12.55 11.06 -10.37
N TYR A 110 11.47 11.56 -10.96
CA TYR A 110 10.16 10.91 -11.03
C TYR A 110 9.82 10.50 -12.48
N ASP A 111 10.74 9.78 -13.12
CA ASP A 111 10.57 9.35 -14.51
C ASP A 111 9.57 8.18 -14.62
N GLY A 112 8.86 8.11 -15.76
CA GLY A 112 8.06 6.93 -16.13
C GLY A 112 6.76 6.72 -15.35
N ILE A 113 6.28 7.75 -14.65
CA ILE A 113 5.05 7.70 -13.86
C ILE A 113 4.03 8.74 -14.36
N PRO A 114 2.71 8.49 -14.19
CA PRO A 114 1.66 9.34 -14.77
C PRO A 114 1.50 10.71 -14.11
N ILE A 115 2.36 11.05 -13.14
CA ILE A 115 2.36 12.33 -12.46
C ILE A 115 3.54 13.13 -13.01
N SER A 116 3.28 14.32 -13.56
CA SER A 116 4.28 15.21 -14.15
C SER A 116 5.09 15.96 -13.09
N TRP A 117 5.75 15.22 -12.22
CA TRP A 117 6.65 15.74 -11.20
C TRP A 117 8.09 15.63 -11.69
N ASP A 118 8.87 16.66 -11.42
CA ASP A 118 10.31 16.69 -11.66
C ASP A 118 11.06 16.76 -10.32
N GLU A 119 12.37 16.95 -10.36
CA GLU A 119 13.20 17.06 -9.16
C GLU A 119 12.86 18.26 -8.26
N HIS A 120 11.97 19.16 -8.68
CA HIS A 120 11.49 20.30 -7.90
C HIS A 120 10.17 20.03 -7.14
N ALA A 121 9.51 18.90 -7.41
CA ALA A 121 8.26 18.52 -6.75
C ALA A 121 8.53 17.83 -5.40
N VAL A 122 8.74 18.64 -4.34
CA VAL A 122 8.65 18.29 -2.90
C VAL A 122 9.57 17.13 -2.46
N THR A 123 10.83 17.36 -2.08
CA THR A 123 11.27 18.16 -0.93
C THR A 123 12.48 19.02 -1.33
N SER A 124 12.31 20.33 -1.37
CA SER A 124 13.45 21.24 -1.48
C SER A 124 14.23 21.24 -0.17
N CYS A 125 15.15 20.30 0.02
CA CYS A 125 16.42 20.69 0.62
C CYS A 125 17.14 21.46 -0.50
N SER A 126 17.25 22.77 -0.34
CA SER A 126 17.87 23.73 -1.25
C SER A 126 19.33 23.36 -1.59
N GLY A 127 19.51 22.34 -2.43
CA GLY A 127 20.76 21.92 -3.02
C GLY A 127 20.79 22.14 -4.54
N GLY A 128 19.77 22.83 -5.08
CA GLY A 128 19.82 23.37 -6.43
C GLY A 128 21.03 24.29 -6.54
N LYS A 129 22.10 23.79 -7.14
CA LYS A 129 23.11 24.66 -7.72
C LYS A 129 22.55 25.13 -9.05
N VAL A 130 22.45 26.46 -9.14
CA VAL A 130 22.52 27.24 -10.38
C VAL A 130 23.57 26.70 -11.34
#